data_AF-A0AAD3NMZ5-F1
#
_entry.id   AF-A0AAD3NMZ5-F1
#
_cell.length_a   1.000
_cell.length_b   1.000
_cell.length_c   1.000
_cell.angle_alpha   90.00
_cell.angle_beta   90.00
_cell.angle_gamma   90.00
#
_symmetry.space_group_name_H-M   'P 1'
#
loop_
_entity.id
_entity.type
_entity.pdbx_description
1 polymer ?
#
loop_
_entity_poly.entity_id
_entity_poly.type
_entity_poly.pdbx_seq_one_letter_code
_entity_poly.pdbx_strand_id
1 'polypeptide(L)'
;MDTEVDWTCVPPCDSCRVVCAASILSSITGICAFKGNGDRNKKKRPCLVFGSRSVWGACESQCGDLVLTFSAEPSFAQRGCITLHDGEPLYQQELLGCVVFSLQTLNSGDALLLPVFSALTRVTAAIVLCLHVCFRSVTFRCPPPSGAVGTMLVCVGFCPEAAAQILPLLTDVHNCMSQLLRGEEGKSQSCGSDRQVLQFVPMEELLTGGLTEFLWTMNSEIIQQKLHLLMQT
;
A
#
# COMPACT_ATOMS: atom_id res chain seq x y z
N MET A 1 -18.33 15.25 24.29
CA MET A 1 -16.97 14.91 24.77
C MET A 1 -16.83 13.44 24.45
N ASP A 2 -16.43 13.16 23.21
CA ASP A 2 -16.30 11.79 22.73
C ASP A 2 -14.88 11.35 23.02
N THR A 3 -14.77 10.29 23.82
CA THR A 3 -13.53 9.59 24.12
C THR A 3 -12.91 9.11 22.82
N GLU A 4 -11.74 9.67 22.46
CA GLU A 4 -10.84 9.07 21.49
C GLU A 4 -10.58 7.63 21.92
N VAL A 5 -11.10 6.67 21.17
CA VAL A 5 -10.73 5.26 21.34
C VAL A 5 -9.29 5.15 20.86
N ASP A 6 -8.37 5.01 21.82
CA ASP A 6 -6.98 4.71 21.53
C ASP A 6 -6.88 3.27 21.01
N TRP A 7 -6.94 3.13 19.69
CA TRP A 7 -6.92 1.85 18.98
C TRP A 7 -5.58 1.10 19.12
N THR A 8 -4.58 1.66 19.80
CA THR A 8 -3.32 0.98 20.09
C THR A 8 -3.44 -0.08 21.21
N CYS A 9 -4.59 -0.14 21.90
CA CYS A 9 -4.78 -0.95 23.11
C CYS A 9 -5.66 -2.21 22.95
N VAL A 10 -5.97 -2.67 21.72
CA VAL A 10 -6.71 -3.93 21.55
C VAL A 10 -5.79 -5.13 21.83
N PRO A 11 -6.16 -6.08 22.71
CA PRO A 11 -5.31 -7.22 23.03
C PRO A 11 -4.99 -8.03 21.76
N PRO A 12 -3.75 -8.55 21.63
CA PRO A 12 -3.36 -9.36 20.48
C PRO A 12 -4.26 -10.61 20.40
N CYS A 13 -4.72 -10.94 19.20
CA CYS A 13 -5.51 -12.14 18.95
C CYS A 13 -4.60 -13.37 18.84
N ASP A 14 -4.79 -14.37 19.71
CA ASP A 14 -4.00 -15.62 19.71
C ASP A 14 -4.13 -16.43 18.40
N SER A 15 -5.21 -16.21 17.65
CA SER A 15 -5.45 -16.86 16.35
C SER A 15 -4.83 -16.11 15.16
N CYS A 16 -4.48 -14.83 15.31
CA CYS A 16 -3.87 -14.03 14.26
C CYS A 16 -2.35 -14.01 14.43
N ARG A 17 -1.60 -14.36 13.38
CA ARG A 17 -0.15 -14.16 13.38
C ARG A 17 0.14 -12.66 13.41
N VAL A 18 0.60 -12.17 14.56
CA VAL A 18 1.06 -10.80 14.74
C VAL A 18 2.34 -10.60 13.93
N VAL A 19 2.23 -9.94 12.78
CA VAL A 19 3.41 -9.59 11.98
C VAL A 19 3.96 -8.25 12.48
N CYS A 20 5.12 -8.27 13.11
CA CYS A 20 5.80 -7.06 13.55
C CYS A 20 6.68 -6.46 12.45
N ALA A 21 7.03 -5.17 12.57
CA ALA A 21 7.90 -4.46 11.63
C ALA A 21 9.21 -5.22 11.34
N ALA A 22 9.85 -5.81 12.37
CA ALA A 22 11.05 -6.62 12.22
C ALA A 22 10.85 -7.85 11.31
N SER A 23 9.68 -8.51 11.36
CA SER A 23 9.37 -9.67 10.51
C SER A 23 9.11 -9.28 9.06
N ILE A 24 8.50 -8.11 8.82
CA ILE A 24 8.30 -7.56 7.47
C ILE A 24 9.66 -7.25 6.84
N LEU A 25 10.52 -6.57 7.59
CA LEU A 25 11.87 -6.22 7.18
C LEU A 25 12.77 -7.44 6.95
N SER A 26 12.67 -8.47 7.81
CA SER A 26 13.39 -9.73 7.60
C SER A 26 12.91 -10.47 6.34
N SER A 27 11.64 -10.31 5.97
CA SER A 27 11.11 -10.91 4.74
C SER A 27 11.68 -10.23 3.49
N ILE A 28 11.88 -8.90 3.51
CA ILE A 28 12.55 -8.17 2.42
C ILE A 28 13.98 -8.68 2.25
N THR A 29 14.74 -8.80 3.33
CA THR A 29 16.12 -9.30 3.27
C THR A 29 16.18 -10.75 2.76
N GLY A 30 15.26 -11.61 3.20
CA GLY A 30 15.13 -12.98 2.69
C GLY A 30 14.81 -13.04 1.19
N ILE A 31 13.85 -12.26 0.72
CA ILE A 31 13.50 -12.16 -0.71
C ILE A 31 14.69 -11.62 -1.51
N CYS A 32 15.40 -10.63 -0.98
CA CYS A 32 16.60 -10.06 -1.61
C CYS A 32 17.75 -11.06 -1.73
N ALA A 33 17.96 -11.90 -0.71
CA ALA A 33 19.02 -12.91 -0.66
C ALA A 33 18.74 -14.08 -1.61
N PHE A 34 17.48 -14.54 -1.69
CA PHE A 34 17.09 -15.70 -2.50
C PHE A 34 17.22 -15.46 -4.01
N LYS A 35 17.16 -14.19 -4.41
CA LYS A 35 17.01 -13.77 -5.81
C LYS A 35 18.26 -13.05 -6.35
N GLY A 36 19.34 -12.92 -5.55
CA GLY A 36 20.59 -12.27 -5.92
C GLY A 36 21.60 -13.22 -6.56
N ASN A 37 21.97 -12.95 -7.81
CA ASN A 37 23.05 -13.62 -8.50
C ASN A 37 24.39 -13.18 -7.88
N GLY A 38 25.02 -14.04 -7.07
CA GLY A 38 26.47 -14.13 -6.80
C GLY A 38 27.33 -12.91 -6.42
N ASP A 39 26.83 -11.68 -6.38
CA ASP A 39 27.69 -10.51 -6.18
C ASP A 39 27.93 -10.26 -4.68
N ARG A 40 29.12 -10.65 -4.23
CA ARG A 40 29.63 -10.60 -2.85
C ARG A 40 29.91 -9.18 -2.35
N ASN A 41 29.29 -8.15 -2.90
CA ASN A 41 29.44 -6.79 -2.41
C ASN A 41 28.16 -6.38 -1.67
N LYS A 42 28.22 -6.40 -0.33
CA LYS A 42 27.12 -6.02 0.58
C LYS A 42 26.81 -4.52 0.47
N LYS A 43 26.32 -4.08 -0.68
CA LYS A 43 25.77 -2.73 -0.83
C LYS A 43 24.44 -2.70 -0.11
N LYS A 44 24.29 -1.74 0.79
CA LYS A 44 23.03 -1.51 1.46
C LYS A 44 21.96 -1.17 0.42
N ARG A 45 20.78 -1.77 0.54
CA ARG A 45 19.65 -1.58 -0.37
C ARG A 45 18.68 -0.55 0.22
N PRO A 46 18.40 0.55 -0.51
CA PRO A 46 17.36 1.48 -0.12
C PRO A 46 15.97 0.80 -0.08
N CYS A 47 15.18 1.17 0.92
CA CYS A 47 13.78 0.80 1.05
C CYS A 47 12.98 2.05 1.41
N LEU A 48 12.07 2.44 0.52
CA LEU A 48 11.12 3.52 0.78
C LEU A 48 9.95 2.97 1.59
N VAL A 49 9.66 3.62 2.72
CA VAL A 49 8.58 3.23 3.64
C VAL A 49 7.60 4.38 3.77
N PHE A 50 6.37 4.16 3.35
CA PHE A 50 5.25 5.04 3.67
C PHE A 50 4.80 4.66 5.08
N GLY A 51 5.18 5.48 6.07
CA GLY A 51 4.97 5.16 7.47
C GLY A 51 5.75 6.01 8.45
N SER A 52 5.31 5.99 9.71
CA SER A 52 6.00 6.72 10.78
C SER A 52 7.32 6.05 11.18
N ARG A 53 8.37 6.86 11.34
CA ARG A 53 9.66 6.42 11.87
C ARG A 53 9.57 5.82 13.28
N SER A 54 8.56 6.18 14.07
CA SER A 54 8.37 5.61 15.42
C SER A 54 8.08 4.11 15.38
N VAL A 55 7.42 3.62 14.33
CA VAL A 55 7.04 2.21 14.18
C VAL A 55 8.19 1.37 13.62
N TRP A 56 8.89 1.90 12.63
CA TRP A 56 9.91 1.17 11.86
C TRP A 56 11.34 1.42 12.33
N GLY A 57 11.62 2.61 12.86
CA GLY A 57 12.96 3.04 13.27
C GLY A 57 13.56 2.21 14.41
N ALA A 58 12.72 1.67 15.30
CA ALA A 58 13.18 0.76 16.36
C ALA A 58 13.76 -0.56 15.80
N CYS A 59 13.38 -0.94 14.58
CA CYS A 59 13.84 -2.17 13.92
C CYS A 59 15.01 -1.93 12.95
N GLU A 60 15.43 -0.67 12.74
CA GLU A 60 16.45 -0.29 11.75
C GLU A 60 17.80 -0.97 12.04
N SER A 61 18.17 -1.10 13.31
CA SER A 61 19.39 -1.79 13.76
C SER A 61 19.38 -3.31 13.53
N GLN A 62 18.20 -3.92 13.42
CA GLN A 62 18.01 -5.35 13.17
C GLN A 62 17.91 -5.66 11.67
N CYS A 63 17.85 -4.62 10.84
CA CYS A 63 17.49 -4.69 9.44
C CYS A 63 18.68 -4.91 8.48
N GLY A 64 19.87 -5.18 9.05
CA GLY A 64 21.08 -5.56 8.32
C GLY A 64 21.45 -4.58 7.20
N ASP A 65 21.29 -5.05 5.95
CA ASP A 65 21.71 -4.37 4.73
C ASP A 65 20.64 -3.40 4.16
N LEU A 66 19.52 -3.13 4.83
CA LEU A 66 18.50 -2.17 4.35
C LEU A 66 18.74 -0.76 4.88
N VAL A 67 18.50 0.25 4.05
CA VAL A 67 18.49 1.68 4.43
C VAL A 67 17.07 2.20 4.25
N LEU A 68 16.42 2.57 5.35
CA LEU A 68 15.02 3.01 5.33
C LEU A 68 14.93 4.51 5.05
N THR A 69 14.18 4.88 4.03
CA THR A 69 13.76 6.26 3.74
C THR A 69 12.27 6.36 4.01
N PHE A 70 11.82 7.41 4.69
CA PHE A 70 10.43 7.55 5.09
C PHE A 70 9.69 8.60 4.25
N SER A 71 8.45 8.31 3.92
CA SER A 71 7.51 9.24 3.28
C SER A 71 6.18 9.25 4.05
N ALA A 72 5.41 10.32 3.89
CA ALA A 72 4.09 10.46 4.50
C ALA A 72 3.11 9.44 3.90
N GLU A 73 2.35 8.76 4.74
CA GLU A 73 1.28 7.82 4.33
C GLU A 73 0.11 8.56 3.66
N PRO A 74 -0.69 7.86 2.83
CA PRO A 74 -2.00 8.37 2.41
C PRO A 74 -2.82 8.78 3.64
N SER A 75 -3.60 9.85 3.53
CA SER A 75 -4.40 10.33 4.64
C SER A 75 -5.52 9.32 4.96
N PHE A 76 -5.75 9.13 6.24
CA PHE A 76 -6.81 8.28 6.74
C PHE A 76 -7.91 9.18 7.28
N ALA A 77 -9.01 9.34 6.54
CA ALA A 77 -10.17 10.05 7.05
C ALA A 77 -10.72 9.29 8.28
N GLN A 78 -10.57 9.85 9.47
CA GLN A 78 -11.07 9.27 10.73
C GLN A 78 -12.61 9.29 10.87
N ARG A 79 -13.35 9.54 9.79
CA ARG A 79 -14.75 9.96 9.87
C ARG A 79 -15.72 8.88 9.40
N GLY A 80 -16.30 8.17 10.37
CA GLY A 80 -17.57 7.45 10.24
C GLY A 80 -17.49 6.07 9.57
N CYS A 81 -18.47 5.22 9.89
CA CYS A 81 -18.66 3.87 9.34
C CYS A 81 -18.87 3.86 7.81
N ILE A 82 -17.81 4.07 7.02
CA ILE A 82 -17.85 3.88 5.57
C ILE A 82 -17.17 2.56 5.24
N THR A 83 -17.99 1.59 4.85
CA THR A 83 -17.73 0.14 4.82
C THR A 83 -16.85 -0.36 3.67
N LEU A 84 -16.17 0.53 2.94
CA LEU A 84 -15.18 0.20 1.89
C LEU A 84 -14.09 1.28 1.84
N HIS A 85 -13.15 1.21 2.78
CA HIS A 85 -12.13 2.27 2.98
C HIS A 85 -11.26 2.53 1.74
N ASP A 86 -11.10 1.57 0.84
CA ASP A 86 -10.33 1.74 -0.39
C ASP A 86 -11.13 2.31 -1.58
N GLY A 87 -12.42 2.59 -1.38
CA GLY A 87 -13.31 3.23 -2.36
C GLY A 87 -13.39 4.75 -2.27
N GLU A 88 -12.78 5.35 -1.24
CA GLU A 88 -12.84 6.79 -1.05
C GLU A 88 -11.98 7.52 -2.10
N PRO A 89 -12.54 8.48 -2.88
CA PRO A 89 -11.83 9.12 -3.98
C PRO A 89 -10.51 9.81 -3.56
N LEU A 90 -10.51 10.48 -2.40
CA LEU A 90 -9.29 11.14 -1.88
C LEU A 90 -8.21 10.11 -1.56
N TYR A 91 -8.57 9.03 -0.87
CA TYR A 91 -7.62 7.96 -0.54
C TYR A 91 -7.02 7.33 -1.81
N GLN A 92 -7.84 7.03 -2.81
CA GLN A 92 -7.34 6.44 -4.06
C GLN A 92 -6.39 7.39 -4.81
N GLN A 93 -6.68 8.70 -4.78
CA GLN A 93 -5.81 9.72 -5.38
C GLN A 93 -4.47 9.79 -4.64
N GLU A 94 -4.48 9.83 -3.30
CA GLU A 94 -3.26 9.89 -2.49
C GLU A 94 -2.44 8.61 -2.62
N LEU A 95 -3.09 7.45 -2.64
CA LEU A 95 -2.43 6.16 -2.85
C LEU A 95 -1.73 6.11 -4.21
N LEU A 96 -2.41 6.55 -5.28
CA LEU A 96 -1.81 6.63 -6.61
C LEU A 96 -0.65 7.65 -6.62
N GLY A 97 -0.79 8.77 -5.92
CA GLY A 97 0.27 9.77 -5.74
C GLY A 97 1.51 9.18 -5.07
N CYS A 98 1.33 8.36 -4.03
CA CYS A 98 2.41 7.61 -3.37
C CYS A 98 3.14 6.68 -4.34
N VAL A 99 2.40 5.98 -5.20
CA VAL A 99 2.99 5.10 -6.22
C VAL A 99 3.75 5.91 -7.26
N VAL A 100 3.16 6.97 -7.83
CA VAL A 100 3.83 7.84 -8.80
C VAL A 100 5.14 8.40 -8.22
N PHE A 101 5.10 8.92 -6.99
CA PHE A 101 6.29 9.41 -6.28
C PHE A 101 7.34 8.30 -6.12
N SER A 102 6.94 7.10 -5.72
CA SER A 102 7.86 5.96 -5.54
C SER A 102 8.55 5.60 -6.86
N LEU A 103 7.79 5.46 -7.94
CA LEU A 103 8.32 5.08 -9.25
C LEU A 103 9.27 6.15 -9.84
N GLN A 104 9.13 7.41 -9.43
CA GLN A 104 10.02 8.51 -9.83
C GLN A 104 11.31 8.59 -9.01
N THR A 105 11.31 8.07 -7.78
CA THR A 105 12.39 8.29 -6.81
C THR A 105 13.26 7.05 -6.56
N LEU A 106 12.70 5.86 -6.75
CA LEU A 106 13.40 4.59 -6.54
C LEU A 106 14.44 4.32 -7.64
N ASN A 107 15.55 3.70 -7.25
CA ASN A 107 16.57 3.20 -8.16
C ASN A 107 16.40 1.71 -8.45
N SER A 108 17.05 1.23 -9.50
CA SER A 108 17.01 -0.19 -9.88
C SER A 108 17.40 -1.09 -8.71
N GLY A 109 16.52 -2.03 -8.38
CA GLY A 109 16.71 -2.99 -7.29
C GLY A 109 16.18 -2.55 -5.92
N ASP A 110 15.73 -1.29 -5.76
CA ASP A 110 15.21 -0.78 -4.50
C ASP A 110 13.90 -1.47 -4.08
N ALA A 111 13.51 -1.30 -2.82
CA ALA A 111 12.28 -1.83 -2.25
C ALA A 111 11.30 -0.73 -1.84
N LEU A 112 10.01 -1.07 -1.80
CA LEU A 112 8.92 -0.21 -1.38
C LEU A 112 8.02 -0.95 -0.37
N LEU A 113 7.73 -0.27 0.72
CA LEU A 113 6.70 -0.61 1.69
C LEU A 113 5.56 0.41 1.59
N LEU A 114 4.40 -0.02 1.10
CA LEU A 114 3.23 0.83 0.88
C LEU A 114 2.00 0.31 1.65
N PRO A 115 1.45 1.06 2.62
CA PRO A 115 0.27 0.64 3.36
C PRO A 115 -0.97 0.82 2.50
N VAL A 116 -1.86 -0.17 2.54
CA VAL A 116 -3.14 -0.13 1.83
C VAL A 116 -4.26 -0.66 2.72
N PHE A 117 -5.47 -0.14 2.56
CA PHE A 117 -6.64 -0.65 3.26
C PHE A 117 -7.11 -2.00 2.74
N SER A 118 -7.23 -2.13 1.43
CA SER A 118 -7.60 -3.34 0.70
C SER A 118 -7.36 -3.08 -0.79
N ALA A 119 -7.65 -4.07 -1.63
CA ALA A 119 -7.75 -3.89 -3.07
C ALA A 119 -9.05 -4.53 -3.60
N LEU A 120 -10.17 -4.10 -3.05
CA LEU A 120 -11.52 -4.51 -3.43
C LEU A 120 -12.04 -3.69 -4.61
N THR A 121 -11.58 -2.44 -4.76
CA THR A 121 -11.91 -1.62 -5.93
C THR A 121 -11.01 -1.94 -7.13
N ARG A 122 -11.52 -1.68 -8.33
CA ARG A 122 -10.75 -1.86 -9.57
C ARG A 122 -9.57 -0.90 -9.65
N VAL A 123 -9.71 0.31 -9.09
CA VAL A 123 -8.63 1.30 -9.02
C VAL A 123 -7.49 0.77 -8.16
N THR A 124 -7.79 0.32 -6.94
CA THR A 124 -6.73 -0.18 -6.05
C THR A 124 -6.14 -1.50 -6.54
N ALA A 125 -6.96 -2.39 -7.13
CA ALA A 125 -6.46 -3.60 -7.80
C ALA A 125 -5.52 -3.27 -8.99
N ALA A 126 -5.85 -2.25 -9.78
CA ALA A 126 -5.01 -1.77 -10.87
C ALA A 126 -3.69 -1.17 -10.36
N ILE A 127 -3.72 -0.45 -9.23
CA ILE A 127 -2.50 0.04 -8.57
C ILE A 127 -1.60 -1.14 -8.17
N VAL A 128 -2.18 -2.20 -7.57
CA VAL A 128 -1.43 -3.42 -7.22
C VAL A 128 -0.84 -4.09 -8.45
N LEU A 129 -1.60 -4.20 -9.56
CA LEU A 129 -1.07 -4.72 -10.83
C LEU A 129 0.13 -3.90 -11.33
N CYS A 130 0.04 -2.56 -11.31
CA CYS A 130 1.14 -1.70 -11.73
C CYS A 130 2.40 -1.93 -10.88
N LEU A 131 2.25 -2.19 -9.58
CA LEU A 131 3.37 -2.59 -8.72
C LEU A 131 3.92 -3.98 -9.10
N HIS A 132 3.09 -4.96 -9.46
CA HIS A 132 3.56 -6.25 -9.98
C HIS A 132 4.35 -6.12 -11.28
N VAL A 133 4.02 -5.15 -12.12
CA VAL A 133 4.78 -4.84 -13.35
C VAL A 133 6.12 -4.17 -13.03
N CYS A 134 6.14 -3.25 -12.05
CA CYS A 134 7.32 -2.44 -11.73
C CYS A 134 8.34 -3.11 -10.81
N PHE A 135 7.98 -4.22 -10.16
CA PHE A 135 8.84 -4.87 -9.17
C PHE A 135 8.99 -6.37 -9.45
N ARG A 136 10.19 -6.91 -9.22
CA ARG A 136 10.45 -8.34 -9.41
C ARG A 136 9.67 -9.24 -8.42
N SER A 137 9.23 -8.69 -7.31
CA SER A 137 8.46 -9.43 -6.31
C SER A 137 7.52 -8.47 -5.59
N VAL A 138 6.25 -8.84 -5.53
CA VAL A 138 5.27 -8.16 -4.69
C VAL A 138 4.64 -9.21 -3.78
N THR A 139 4.64 -8.93 -2.48
CA THR A 139 3.94 -9.71 -1.46
C THR A 139 3.22 -8.75 -0.52
N PHE A 140 2.45 -9.26 0.44
CA PHE A 140 1.77 -8.44 1.42
C PHE A 140 1.95 -9.03 2.83
N ARG A 141 1.80 -8.17 3.84
CA ARG A 141 1.81 -8.56 5.25
C ARG A 141 0.76 -7.78 6.00
N CYS A 142 -0.16 -8.50 6.62
CA CYS A 142 -1.19 -7.89 7.45
C CYS A 142 -0.57 -7.57 8.83
N PRO A 143 -0.43 -6.29 9.21
CA PRO A 143 0.04 -5.92 10.55
C PRO A 143 -0.99 -6.33 11.60
N PRO A 144 -0.73 -6.16 12.91
CA PRO A 144 -1.69 -6.51 13.94
C PRO A 144 -3.01 -5.77 13.72
N PRO A 145 -4.14 -6.42 14.05
CA PRO A 145 -5.44 -5.98 13.58
C PRO A 145 -5.87 -4.61 14.16
N SER A 146 -5.24 -4.17 15.26
CA SER A 146 -5.35 -2.81 15.83
C SER A 146 -4.88 -1.66 14.92
N GLY A 147 -4.19 -1.95 13.81
CA GLY A 147 -3.75 -0.93 12.86
C GLY A 147 -4.90 -0.29 12.07
N ALA A 148 -4.76 1.00 11.76
CA ALA A 148 -5.69 1.72 10.87
C ALA A 148 -5.66 1.10 9.45
N VAL A 149 -4.48 0.73 8.97
CA VAL A 149 -4.28 0.11 7.65
C VAL A 149 -4.78 -1.34 7.62
N GLY A 150 -5.10 -1.85 6.43
CA GLY A 150 -5.49 -3.25 6.27
C GLY A 150 -4.28 -4.16 6.06
N THR A 151 -3.34 -3.76 5.22
CA THR A 151 -2.12 -4.52 4.95
C THR A 151 -0.95 -3.63 4.53
N MET A 152 0.24 -4.20 4.58
CA MET A 152 1.48 -3.64 4.08
C MET A 152 1.89 -4.35 2.80
N LEU A 153 1.85 -3.67 1.65
CA LEU A 153 2.47 -4.19 0.43
C LEU A 153 3.99 -4.14 0.56
N VAL A 154 4.64 -5.23 0.15
CA VAL A 154 6.08 -5.40 0.17
C VAL A 154 6.55 -5.65 -1.25
N CYS A 155 7.06 -4.60 -1.88
CA CYS A 155 7.53 -4.61 -3.26
C CYS A 155 9.06 -4.60 -3.27
N VAL A 156 9.70 -5.55 -3.95
CA VAL A 156 11.16 -5.75 -3.91
C VAL A 156 11.73 -5.88 -5.31
N GLY A 157 12.80 -5.14 -5.56
CA GLY A 157 13.54 -5.19 -6.81
C GLY A 157 12.86 -4.36 -7.89
N PHE A 158 12.82 -3.04 -7.67
CA PHE A 158 12.28 -2.07 -8.62
C PHE A 158 12.96 -2.18 -9.99
N CYS A 159 12.17 -2.14 -11.06
CA CYS A 159 12.60 -2.16 -12.46
C CYS A 159 12.23 -0.83 -13.13
N PRO A 160 13.19 0.12 -13.26
CA PRO A 160 12.93 1.44 -13.84
C PRO A 160 12.43 1.38 -15.29
N GLU A 161 12.89 0.40 -16.07
CA GLU A 161 12.52 0.26 -17.49
C GLU A 161 11.06 -0.13 -17.66
N ALA A 162 10.53 -0.98 -16.78
CA ALA A 162 9.11 -1.33 -16.76
C ALA A 162 8.26 -0.16 -16.23
N ALA A 163 8.73 0.51 -15.18
CA ALA A 163 8.06 1.66 -14.60
C ALA A 163 7.94 2.84 -15.58
N ALA A 164 9.00 3.11 -16.36
CA ALA A 164 9.02 4.19 -17.34
C ALA A 164 7.92 4.06 -18.41
N GLN A 165 7.47 2.84 -18.72
CA GLN A 165 6.41 2.59 -19.71
C GLN A 165 5.03 2.97 -19.19
N ILE A 166 4.78 2.81 -17.88
CA ILE A 166 3.46 3.04 -17.29
C ILE A 166 3.35 4.36 -16.53
N LEU A 167 4.48 4.95 -16.14
CA LEU A 167 4.52 6.17 -15.33
C LEU A 167 3.75 7.36 -15.96
N PRO A 168 3.79 7.60 -17.28
CA PRO A 168 2.99 8.66 -17.90
C PRO A 168 1.48 8.44 -17.68
N LEU A 169 0.99 7.22 -17.91
CA LEU A 169 -0.41 6.86 -17.68
C LEU A 169 -0.81 7.07 -16.21
N LEU A 170 0.01 6.61 -15.26
CA LEU A 170 -0.28 6.78 -13.83
C LEU A 170 -0.30 8.26 -13.43
N THR A 171 0.58 9.07 -14.01
CA THR A 171 0.64 10.52 -13.79
C THR A 171 -0.63 11.20 -14.34
N ASP A 172 -1.08 10.82 -15.53
CA ASP A 172 -2.28 11.35 -16.16
C ASP A 172 -3.55 10.99 -15.35
N VAL A 173 -3.65 9.74 -14.89
CA VAL A 173 -4.76 9.30 -14.03
C VAL A 173 -4.75 10.06 -12.71
N HIS A 174 -3.60 10.23 -12.07
CA HIS A 174 -3.46 11.00 -10.84
C HIS A 174 -3.90 12.47 -11.03
N ASN A 175 -3.48 13.09 -12.13
CA ASN A 175 -3.89 14.45 -12.48
C ASN A 175 -5.39 14.55 -12.75
N CYS A 176 -5.98 13.56 -13.43
CA CYS A 176 -7.42 13.46 -13.66
C CYS A 176 -8.19 13.37 -12.34
N MET A 177 -7.78 12.49 -11.42
CA MET A 177 -8.38 12.36 -10.09
C MET A 177 -8.29 13.68 -9.31
N SER A 178 -7.15 14.36 -9.37
CA SER A 178 -6.94 15.65 -8.72
C SER A 178 -7.87 16.75 -9.28
N GLN A 179 -8.11 16.76 -10.59
CA GLN A 179 -9.05 17.70 -11.22
C GLN A 179 -10.50 17.43 -10.82
N LEU A 180 -10.90 16.15 -10.75
CA LEU A 180 -12.24 15.75 -10.33
C LEU A 180 -12.52 16.17 -8.89
N LEU A 181 -11.54 16.03 -7.99
CA LEU A 181 -11.64 16.47 -6.60
C LEU A 181 -11.72 18.01 -6.44
N ARG A 182 -11.03 18.79 -7.29
CA ARG A 182 -11.04 20.26 -7.21
C ARG A 182 -12.29 20.93 -7.79
N GLY A 183 -13.11 20.20 -8.54
CA GLY A 183 -14.31 20.72 -9.22
C GLY A 183 -15.42 21.25 -8.30
N GLU A 184 -15.26 21.12 -6.98
CA GLU A 184 -16.27 21.49 -5.97
C GLU A 184 -16.14 22.92 -5.44
N GLU A 185 -15.01 23.61 -5.65
CA GLU A 185 -14.72 24.90 -4.98
C GLU A 185 -15.33 26.15 -5.66
N GLY A 186 -16.05 25.99 -6.79
CA GLY A 186 -16.30 27.13 -7.71
C GLY A 186 -17.74 27.44 -8.12
N LYS A 187 -18.76 26.65 -7.76
CA LYS A 187 -20.14 26.93 -8.22
C LYS A 187 -21.17 26.70 -7.11
N SER A 188 -21.93 27.75 -6.84
CA SER A 188 -23.11 27.77 -5.98
C SER A 188 -24.09 26.63 -6.31
N GLN A 189 -24.36 25.81 -5.30
CA GLN A 189 -25.62 25.12 -5.02
C GLN A 189 -26.14 24.08 -6.03
N SER A 190 -26.14 22.83 -5.54
CA SER A 190 -26.86 21.62 -5.98
C SER A 190 -26.18 20.69 -7.00
N CYS A 191 -26.09 19.43 -6.57
CA CYS A 191 -25.49 18.25 -7.20
C CYS A 191 -23.96 18.18 -7.07
N GLY A 192 -23.49 17.52 -6.00
CA GLY A 192 -22.10 17.12 -5.84
C GLY A 192 -21.62 16.37 -7.08
N SER A 193 -20.40 16.66 -7.51
CA SER A 193 -19.82 15.90 -8.60
C SER A 193 -19.43 14.53 -8.07
N ASP A 194 -20.36 13.56 -8.09
CA ASP A 194 -20.13 12.13 -7.80
C ASP A 194 -19.19 11.45 -8.83
N ARG A 195 -18.35 12.23 -9.51
CA ARG A 195 -17.44 11.78 -10.54
C ARG A 195 -16.13 11.39 -9.91
N GLN A 196 -15.83 10.11 -10.00
CA GLN A 196 -14.54 9.54 -9.64
C GLN A 196 -14.05 8.62 -10.76
N VAL A 197 -12.75 8.39 -10.81
CA VAL A 197 -12.19 7.34 -11.65
C VAL A 197 -12.55 6.00 -11.02
N LEU A 198 -13.30 5.16 -11.73
CA LEU A 198 -13.68 3.83 -11.25
C LEU A 198 -12.77 2.73 -11.80
N GLN A 199 -12.01 3.02 -12.86
CA GLN A 199 -11.17 2.06 -13.57
C GLN A 199 -10.22 2.80 -14.52
N PHE A 200 -8.95 2.37 -14.56
CA PHE A 200 -7.97 2.84 -15.56
C PHE A 200 -7.18 1.68 -16.20
N VAL A 201 -7.42 0.45 -15.76
CA VAL A 201 -6.92 -0.79 -16.39
C VAL A 201 -8.13 -1.66 -16.75
N PRO A 202 -8.18 -2.27 -17.95
CA PRO A 202 -9.25 -3.19 -18.32
C PRO A 202 -9.37 -4.37 -17.34
N MET A 203 -10.60 -4.86 -17.12
CA MET A 203 -10.82 -5.97 -16.19
C MET A 203 -10.14 -7.26 -16.67
N GLU A 204 -9.97 -7.42 -17.97
CA GLU A 204 -9.29 -8.55 -18.61
C GLU A 204 -7.84 -8.66 -18.13
N GLU A 205 -7.15 -7.52 -17.96
CA GLU A 205 -5.79 -7.47 -17.42
C GLU A 205 -5.78 -7.73 -15.90
N LEU A 206 -6.83 -7.33 -15.17
CA LEU A 206 -6.94 -7.58 -13.73
C LEU A 206 -7.32 -9.03 -13.38
N LEU A 207 -8.03 -9.71 -14.28
CA LEU A 207 -8.55 -11.06 -14.10
C LEU A 207 -7.65 -12.14 -14.69
N THR A 208 -6.46 -11.77 -15.18
CA THR A 208 -5.50 -12.70 -15.79
C THR A 208 -4.26 -12.90 -14.92
N GLY A 209 -3.60 -14.05 -15.15
CA GLY A 209 -2.41 -14.44 -14.40
C GLY A 209 -2.67 -14.76 -12.92
N GLY A 210 -1.60 -14.73 -12.11
CA GLY A 210 -1.69 -14.98 -10.66
C GLY A 210 -2.19 -13.79 -9.83
N LEU A 211 -2.53 -12.66 -10.46
CA LEU A 211 -2.96 -11.45 -9.74
C LEU A 211 -4.30 -11.67 -9.03
N THR A 212 -5.27 -12.35 -9.65
CA THR A 212 -6.58 -12.57 -9.04
C THR A 212 -6.48 -13.39 -7.75
N GLU A 213 -5.65 -14.43 -7.74
CA GLU A 213 -5.37 -15.23 -6.53
C GLU A 213 -4.67 -14.40 -5.46
N PHE A 214 -3.71 -13.55 -5.86
CA PHE A 214 -3.03 -12.63 -4.95
C PHE A 214 -4.02 -11.66 -4.28
N LEU A 215 -4.85 -10.97 -5.06
CA LEU A 215 -5.85 -10.02 -4.59
C LEU A 215 -6.89 -10.70 -3.70
N TRP A 216 -7.35 -11.89 -4.10
CA TRP A 216 -8.28 -12.70 -3.30
C TRP A 216 -7.70 -13.04 -1.94
N THR A 217 -6.47 -13.57 -1.91
CA THR A 217 -5.80 -13.97 -0.66
C THR A 217 -5.58 -12.76 0.25
N MET A 218 -5.06 -11.67 -0.31
CA MET A 218 -4.81 -10.42 0.40
C MET A 218 -6.09 -9.87 1.03
N ASN A 219 -7.15 -9.71 0.24
CA ASN A 219 -8.41 -9.17 0.74
C ASN A 219 -9.06 -10.11 1.77
N SER A 220 -8.96 -11.43 1.58
CA SER A 220 -9.48 -12.42 2.54
C SER A 220 -8.78 -12.34 3.89
N GLU A 221 -7.45 -12.22 3.91
CA GLU A 221 -6.69 -12.05 5.16
C GLU A 221 -7.03 -10.75 5.88
N ILE A 222 -7.16 -9.64 5.15
CA ILE A 222 -7.56 -8.34 5.70
C ILE A 222 -8.95 -8.44 6.33
N ILE A 223 -9.92 -8.98 5.60
CA ILE A 223 -11.30 -9.14 6.07
C ILE A 223 -11.34 -10.05 7.29
N GLN A 224 -10.62 -11.17 7.28
CA GLN A 224 -10.57 -12.08 8.42
C GLN A 224 -10.01 -11.41 9.67
N GLN A 225 -8.92 -10.64 9.55
CA GLN A 225 -8.38 -9.87 10.67
C GLN A 225 -9.37 -8.84 11.21
N LYS A 226 -10.02 -8.06 10.33
CA LYS A 226 -10.99 -7.03 10.73
C LYS A 226 -12.24 -7.66 11.37
N LEU A 227 -12.72 -8.79 10.86
CA LEU A 227 -13.83 -9.54 11.47
C LEU A 227 -13.48 -10.03 12.86
N HIS A 228 -12.27 -10.57 13.08
CA HIS A 228 -11.87 -11.01 14.41
C HIS A 228 -11.88 -9.88 15.45
N LEU A 229 -11.49 -8.65 15.09
CA LEU A 229 -11.61 -7.49 16.00
C LEU A 229 -13.04 -7.21 16.39
N LEU A 230 -13.94 -7.21 15.40
CA LEU A 230 -15.37 -6.95 15.62
C LEU A 230 -16.03 -8.03 16.48
N MET A 231 -15.45 -9.23 16.55
CA MET A 231 -15.93 -10.32 17.40
C MET A 231 -15.33 -10.29 18.82
N GLN A 232 -14.28 -9.48 19.05
CA GLN A 232 -13.65 -9.31 20.36
C GLN A 232 -14.24 -8.14 21.17
N THR A 233 -15.13 -7.35 20.57
CA THR A 233 -15.93 -6.30 21.22
C THR A 233 -17.23 -6.85 21.78
#